data_AF-A0A183TGM5-F1
#
_entry.id   AF-A0A183TGM5-F1
#
_cell.length_a   1.000
_cell.length_b   1.000
_cell.length_c   1.000
_cell.angle_alpha   90.00
_cell.angle_beta   90.00
_cell.angle_gamma   90.00
#
_symmetry.space_group_name_H-M   'P 1'
#
loop_
_entity.id
_entity.type
_entity.pdbx_description
1 polymer ?
#
loop_
_entity_poly.entity_id
_entity_poly.type
_entity_poly.pdbx_seq_one_letter_code
_entity_poly.pdbx_strand_id
1 'polypeptide(L)'
;MGSRRQGGKKRRFKETLKKSLKQLQINPATWEDLVQDRPAWRSSVKTSSAIYEANRIAAAKVKRAARKSPAPRTNMVDAQALPPRPRCQRIFHASIGLVGHLRTKRTNNPKIPIST
;
A
#
# COMPACT_ATOMS: atom_id res chain seq x y z
N MET A 1 10.64 -14.48 7.10
CA MET A 1 11.57 -13.34 6.88
C MET A 1 11.40 -12.86 5.44
N GLY A 2 10.78 -11.71 5.22
CA GLY A 2 10.54 -11.20 3.86
C GLY A 2 11.76 -10.47 3.32
N SER A 3 12.44 -11.04 2.33
CA SER A 3 13.55 -10.39 1.64
C SER A 3 13.02 -9.31 0.69
N ARG A 4 13.47 -8.07 0.89
CA ARG A 4 13.09 -6.92 0.05
C ARG A 4 14.14 -6.78 -1.05
N ARG A 5 13.71 -6.78 -2.32
CA ARG A 5 14.64 -6.61 -3.46
C ARG A 5 15.35 -5.25 -3.35
N GLN A 6 16.67 -5.26 -3.33
CA GLN A 6 17.49 -4.05 -3.40
C GLN A 6 17.20 -3.32 -4.72
N GLY A 7 17.12 -1.99 -4.63
CA GLY A 7 16.61 -1.10 -5.66
C GLY A 7 17.33 -1.24 -7.01
N GLY A 8 16.58 -1.03 -8.09
CA GLY A 8 17.09 -1.07 -9.45
C GLY A 8 18.14 0.01 -9.75
N LYS A 9 18.82 -0.13 -10.90
CA LYS A 9 19.87 0.79 -11.39
C LYS A 9 19.43 2.26 -11.24
N LYS A 10 20.32 3.13 -10.72
CA LYS A 10 20.09 4.58 -10.65
C LYS A 10 19.71 5.09 -12.05
N ARG A 11 18.49 5.60 -12.21
CA ARG A 11 18.06 6.27 -13.44
C ARG A 11 19.02 7.45 -13.69
N ARG A 12 19.58 7.53 -14.90
CA ARG A 12 20.36 8.71 -15.32
C ARG A 12 19.47 9.96 -15.17
N PHE A 13 20.03 11.07 -14.70
CA PHE A 13 19.31 12.33 -14.43
C PHE A 13 18.37 12.74 -15.58
N LYS A 14 18.87 12.66 -16.83
CA LYS A 14 18.10 12.96 -18.06
C LYS A 14 16.80 12.15 -18.19
N GLU A 15 16.80 10.90 -17.76
CA GLU A 15 15.63 10.03 -17.84
C GLU A 15 14.58 10.37 -16.77
N THR A 16 15.02 10.80 -15.59
CA THR A 16 14.13 11.35 -14.56
C THR A 16 13.49 12.65 -15.06
N LEU A 17 14.27 13.54 -15.67
CA LEU A 17 13.77 14.82 -16.20
C LEU A 17 12.72 14.60 -17.31
N LYS A 18 13.00 13.76 -18.30
CA LYS A 18 12.02 13.40 -19.36
C LYS A 18 10.73 12.82 -18.77
N LYS A 19 10.83 12.00 -17.73
CA LYS A 19 9.66 11.43 -17.07
C LYS A 19 8.83 12.53 -16.40
N SER A 20 9.46 13.43 -15.64
CA SER A 20 8.77 14.54 -14.98
C SER A 20 8.09 15.46 -16.00
N LEU A 21 8.76 15.79 -17.11
CA LEU A 21 8.17 16.62 -18.18
C LEU A 21 6.92 15.96 -18.79
N LYS A 22 6.98 14.65 -19.09
CA LYS A 22 5.80 13.89 -19.57
C LYS A 22 4.66 13.89 -18.55
N GLN A 23 4.97 13.77 -17.25
CA GLN A 23 3.97 13.82 -16.18
C GLN A 23 3.30 15.19 -16.07
N LEU A 24 4.04 16.26 -16.38
CA LEU A 24 3.56 17.64 -16.42
C LEU A 24 2.92 18.01 -17.77
N GLN A 25 2.77 17.07 -18.71
CA GLN A 25 2.28 17.33 -20.07
C GLN A 25 3.11 18.37 -20.84
N ILE A 26 4.40 18.53 -20.48
CA ILE A 26 5.35 19.37 -21.21
C ILE A 26 6.05 18.51 -22.24
N ASN A 27 6.02 18.92 -23.51
CA ASN A 27 6.64 18.17 -24.58
C ASN A 27 8.18 18.17 -24.41
N PRO A 28 8.82 17.01 -24.24
CA PRO A 28 10.27 16.91 -24.06
C PRO A 28 11.08 17.22 -25.33
N ALA A 29 10.45 17.41 -26.50
CA ALA A 29 11.12 17.85 -27.72
C ALA A 29 11.14 19.37 -27.88
N THR A 30 10.21 20.11 -27.25
CA THR A 30 10.05 21.56 -27.42
C THR A 30 10.26 22.34 -26.12
N TRP A 31 10.74 21.68 -25.05
CA TRP A 31 10.93 22.32 -23.75
C TRP A 31 12.08 23.36 -23.76
N GLU A 32 13.08 23.20 -24.63
CA GLU A 32 14.19 24.15 -24.76
C GLU A 32 13.71 25.50 -25.31
N ASP A 33 12.85 25.49 -26.34
CA ASP A 33 12.21 26.69 -26.89
C ASP A 33 11.33 27.39 -25.85
N LEU A 34 10.61 26.60 -25.06
CA LEU A 34 9.76 27.07 -23.97
C LEU A 34 10.56 27.76 -22.85
N VAL A 35 11.82 27.38 -22.63
CA VAL A 35 12.68 27.97 -21.58
C VAL A 35 13.25 29.33 -22.00
N GLN A 36 13.35 29.61 -23.31
CA GLN A 36 13.79 30.92 -23.81
C GLN A 36 12.80 32.02 -23.40
N ASP A 37 11.50 31.72 -23.40
CA ASP A 37 10.48 32.56 -22.76
C ASP A 37 10.34 32.20 -21.28
N ARG A 38 11.19 32.81 -20.46
CA ARG A 38 11.27 32.54 -19.03
C ARG A 38 9.96 32.84 -18.27
N PRO A 39 9.20 33.93 -18.56
CA PRO A 39 7.84 34.11 -18.04
C PRO A 39 6.87 32.99 -18.42
N ALA A 40 6.78 32.62 -19.71
CA ALA A 40 5.87 31.55 -20.15
C ALA A 40 6.23 30.20 -19.54
N TRP A 41 7.52 29.89 -19.43
CA TRP A 41 8.03 28.69 -18.76
C TRP A 41 7.53 28.57 -17.32
N ARG A 42 7.68 29.64 -16.52
CA ARG A 42 7.25 29.64 -15.11
C ARG A 42 5.75 29.41 -14.98
N SER A 43 4.97 30.09 -15.81
CA SER A 43 3.51 29.95 -15.81
C SER A 43 3.07 28.55 -16.20
N SER A 44 3.65 27.98 -17.26
CA SER A 44 3.37 26.62 -17.72
C SER A 44 3.68 25.58 -16.65
N VAL A 45 4.88 25.62 -16.07
CA VAL A 45 5.29 24.68 -15.01
C VAL A 45 4.39 24.78 -13.78
N LYS A 46 4.00 25.99 -13.36
CA LYS A 46 3.10 26.20 -12.22
C LYS A 46 1.72 25.57 -12.46
N THR A 47 1.14 25.83 -13.62
CA THR A 47 -0.17 25.28 -14.01
C THR A 47 -0.13 23.76 -14.13
N SER A 48 0.84 23.23 -14.87
CA SER A 48 1.00 21.77 -15.04
C SER A 48 1.25 21.05 -13.72
N SER A 49 2.02 21.65 -12.81
CA SER A 49 2.28 21.08 -11.48
C SER A 49 1.02 21.02 -10.62
N ALA A 50 0.21 22.09 -10.63
CA ALA A 50 -1.07 22.12 -9.91
C ALA A 50 -2.04 21.03 -10.42
N ILE A 51 -2.13 20.86 -11.75
CA ILE A 51 -2.95 19.81 -12.37
C ILE A 51 -2.44 18.42 -11.97
N TYR A 52 -1.12 18.20 -12.03
CA TYR A 52 -0.51 16.92 -11.68
C TYR A 52 -0.80 16.54 -10.21
N GLU A 53 -0.64 17.48 -9.27
CA GLU A 53 -0.92 17.22 -7.85
C GLU A 53 -2.41 16.96 -7.60
N ALA A 54 -3.31 17.72 -8.24
CA ALA A 54 -4.75 17.47 -8.15
C ALA A 54 -5.10 16.03 -8.60
N ASN A 55 -4.57 15.61 -9.75
CA ASN A 55 -4.76 14.26 -10.29
C ASN A 55 -4.19 13.18 -9.36
N ARG A 56 -3.00 13.41 -8.81
CA ARG A 56 -2.34 12.50 -7.87
C ARG A 56 -3.17 12.31 -6.59
N ILE A 57 -3.72 13.39 -6.04
CA ILE A 57 -4.59 13.35 -4.86
C ILE A 57 -5.90 12.63 -5.19
N ALA A 58 -6.54 12.94 -6.31
CA ALA A 58 -7.77 12.29 -6.74
C ALA A 58 -7.56 10.77 -6.88
N ALA A 59 -6.49 10.34 -7.56
CA ALA A 59 -6.15 8.93 -7.71
C ALA A 59 -5.89 8.25 -6.34
N ALA A 60 -5.23 8.94 -5.41
CA ALA A 60 -5.03 8.42 -4.05
C ALA A 60 -6.35 8.27 -3.29
N LYS A 61 -7.29 9.22 -3.44
CA LYS A 61 -8.63 9.16 -2.86
C LYS A 61 -9.42 7.97 -3.42
N VAL A 62 -9.43 7.78 -4.74
CA VAL A 62 -10.08 6.62 -5.39
C VAL A 62 -9.51 5.30 -4.85
N LYS A 63 -8.18 5.16 -4.81
CA LYS A 63 -7.53 3.95 -4.27
C LYS A 63 -7.81 3.74 -2.78
N ARG A 64 -8.04 4.80 -2.01
CA ARG A 64 -8.42 4.68 -0.59
C ARG A 64 -9.87 4.22 -0.45
N ALA A 65 -10.77 4.79 -1.25
CA ALA A 65 -12.18 4.39 -1.27
C ALA A 65 -12.33 2.92 -1.66
N ALA A 66 -11.66 2.47 -2.72
CA ALA A 66 -11.68 1.07 -3.17
C ALA A 66 -11.14 0.06 -2.12
N ARG A 67 -10.26 0.50 -1.21
CA ARG A 67 -9.82 -0.35 -0.09
C ARG A 67 -10.78 -0.33 1.10
N LYS A 68 -11.57 0.73 1.24
CA LYS A 68 -12.58 0.86 2.30
C LYS A 68 -13.92 0.22 1.93
N SER A 69 -14.23 0.10 0.65
CA SER A 69 -15.43 -0.62 0.21
C SER A 69 -15.38 -2.05 0.76
N PRO A 70 -16.48 -2.54 1.36
CA PRO A 70 -16.55 -3.93 1.82
C PRO A 70 -16.16 -4.86 0.67
N ALA A 71 -15.18 -5.73 0.88
CA ALA A 71 -14.97 -6.85 -0.02
C ALA A 71 -16.29 -7.66 -0.07
N PRO A 72 -16.70 -8.21 -1.22
CA PRO A 72 -17.80 -9.17 -1.27
C PRO A 72 -17.54 -10.24 -0.21
N ARG A 73 -18.32 -10.22 0.86
CA ARG A 73 -18.26 -11.24 1.89
C ARG A 73 -18.97 -12.46 1.33
N THR A 74 -18.30 -13.22 0.47
CA THR A 74 -18.57 -14.65 0.32
C THR A 74 -18.16 -15.33 1.62
N ASN A 75 -18.99 -15.19 2.65
CA ASN A 75 -19.03 -15.99 3.87
C ASN A 75 -20.49 -16.00 4.35
N MET A 76 -21.39 -16.35 3.42
CA MET A 76 -22.69 -16.93 3.74
C MET A 76 -22.42 -18.45 3.73
N VAL A 77 -22.83 -19.17 4.76
CA VAL A 77 -22.47 -20.57 5.11
C VAL A 77 -21.21 -20.69 5.99
N ASP A 78 -21.32 -20.28 7.24
CA ASP A 78 -21.23 -21.17 8.41
C ASP A 78 -21.22 -20.33 9.69
N ALA A 79 -22.42 -19.85 10.04
CA ALA A 79 -22.74 -19.49 11.42
C ALA A 79 -23.14 -20.75 12.21
N GLN A 80 -22.42 -21.86 12.03
CA GLN A 80 -22.56 -22.98 12.96
C GLN A 80 -21.72 -22.70 14.20
N ALA A 81 -22.42 -22.68 15.32
CA ALA A 81 -21.97 -22.51 16.70
C ALA A 81 -20.48 -22.82 16.93
N LEU A 82 -19.72 -21.79 17.30
CA LEU A 82 -18.37 -21.92 17.83
C LEU A 82 -18.42 -22.86 19.07
N PRO A 83 -17.64 -23.96 19.10
CA PRO A 83 -17.62 -24.84 20.26
C PRO A 83 -16.92 -24.14 21.45
N PRO A 84 -17.39 -24.31 22.70
CA PRO A 84 -16.72 -23.76 23.87
C PRO A 84 -15.35 -24.43 24.06
N ARG A 85 -14.29 -23.63 24.13
CA ARG A 85 -12.92 -24.14 24.30
C ARG A 85 -12.61 -24.36 25.80
N PRO A 86 -12.16 -25.54 26.28
CA PRO A 86 -12.13 -25.83 27.72
C PRO A 86 -11.02 -25.16 28.57
N ARG A 87 -10.14 -24.28 28.06
CA ARG A 87 -8.96 -23.81 28.84
C ARG A 87 -8.57 -22.32 28.75
N CYS A 88 -9.48 -21.44 28.34
CA CYS A 88 -9.39 -20.01 28.60
C CYS A 88 -10.72 -19.37 28.16
N GLN A 89 -11.51 -18.85 29.10
CA GLN A 89 -12.81 -18.19 28.83
C GLN A 89 -12.64 -16.78 28.22
N ARG A 90 -11.63 -16.55 27.38
CA ARG A 90 -11.42 -15.24 26.75
C ARG A 90 -12.13 -15.20 25.41
N ILE A 91 -13.18 -14.39 25.32
CA ILE A 91 -13.93 -14.14 24.10
C ILE A 91 -13.12 -13.18 23.23
N PHE A 92 -12.82 -13.59 21.99
CA PHE A 92 -12.15 -12.75 21.01
C PHE A 92 -13.15 -12.37 19.90
N HIS A 93 -13.38 -11.07 19.72
CA HIS A 93 -14.30 -10.55 18.70
C HIS A 93 -13.69 -10.53 17.28
N ALA A 94 -12.39 -10.81 17.15
CA ALA A 94 -11.69 -10.86 15.87
C ALA A 94 -10.76 -12.07 15.79
N SER A 95 -10.69 -12.69 14.60
CA SER A 95 -9.86 -13.88 14.34
C SER A 95 -8.37 -13.65 14.59
N ILE A 96 -7.87 -12.44 14.37
CA ILE A 96 -6.47 -12.06 14.64
C ILE A 96 -6.13 -12.22 16.12
N GLY A 97 -7.02 -11.77 17.02
CA GLY A 97 -6.81 -11.89 18.47
C GLY A 97 -6.77 -13.35 18.92
N LEU A 98 -7.62 -14.20 18.33
CA LEU A 98 -7.65 -15.63 18.59
C LEU A 98 -6.36 -16.33 18.11
N VAL A 99 -5.91 -16.03 16.90
CA VAL A 99 -4.70 -16.61 16.31
C VAL A 99 -3.47 -16.20 17.11
N GLY A 100 -3.39 -14.92 17.53
CA GLY A 100 -2.34 -14.44 18.43
C GLY A 100 -2.32 -15.20 19.75
N HIS A 101 -3.47 -15.30 20.42
CA HIS A 101 -3.60 -16.01 21.69
C HIS A 101 -3.17 -17.49 21.60
N LEU A 102 -3.54 -18.16 20.51
CA LEU A 102 -3.16 -19.56 20.31
C LEU A 102 -1.67 -19.77 20.13
N ARG A 103 -0.99 -18.85 19.44
CA ARG A 103 0.46 -18.91 19.25
C ARG A 103 1.18 -18.81 20.60
N THR A 104 0.79 -17.88 21.46
CA THR A 104 1.39 -17.70 22.79
C THR A 104 1.10 -18.86 23.73
N LYS A 105 -0.11 -19.44 23.66
CA LYS A 105 -0.44 -20.62 24.49
C LYS A 105 0.31 -21.87 24.04
N ARG A 106 0.56 -22.05 22.74
CA ARG A 106 1.34 -23.19 22.20
C ARG A 106 2.82 -23.16 22.57
N THR A 107 3.42 -21.98 22.79
CA THR A 107 4.83 -21.84 23.18
C THR A 107 5.08 -22.08 24.67
N ASN A 108 4.04 -21.99 25.51
CA ASN A 108 4.17 -22.12 26.97
C ASN A 108 3.93 -23.53 27.50
N ASN A 109 3.67 -24.52 26.64
CA ASN A 109 3.63 -25.92 27.05
C ASN A 109 5.05 -26.50 26.96
N PRO A 110 5.74 -26.81 28.08
CA PRO A 110 6.99 -27.55 28.02
C PRO A 110 6.74 -28.93 27.42
N LYS A 111 7.55 -29.33 26.43
CA LYS A 111 7.59 -30.71 25.92
C LYS A 111 8.03 -31.61 27.07
N ILE A 112 7.13 -32.47 27.54
CA ILE A 112 7.45 -33.55 28.48
C ILE A 112 8.36 -34.55 27.73
N PRO A 113 9.55 -34.90 28.24
CA PRO A 113 10.31 -36.01 27.68
C PRO A 113 9.64 -37.32 28.10
N ILE A 114 9.26 -38.12 27.11
CA ILE A 114 8.79 -39.49 27.32
C ILE A 114 10.05 -40.32 27.58
N SER A 115 10.23 -40.82 28.82
CA SER A 115 11.22 -41.85 29.12
C SER A 115 10.58 -43.23 28.92
N THR A 116 11.35 -44.11 28.28
CA THR A 116 11.05 -45.50 27.93
C THR A 116 10.71 -46.35 29.13
#